data_AF-A0A1M5TJ35-F1
#
_entry.id   AF-A0A1M5TJ35-F1
#
_cell.length_a   1.000
_cell.length_b   1.000
_cell.length_c   1.000
_cell.angle_alpha   90.00
_cell.angle_beta   90.00
_cell.angle_gamma   90.00
#
_symmetry.space_group_name_H-M   'P 1'
#
loop_
_entity.id
_entity.type
_entity.pdbx_description
1 polymer ?
#
loop_
_entity_poly.entity_id
_entity_poly.type
_entity_poly.pdbx_seq_one_letter_code
_entity_poly.pdbx_strand_id
1 'polypeptide(L)'
;DSVKLINFVEELFNCEAKNMTDLKAEHEIGFSEGKTEGAAEERAKAEKEKREMAKVLKEKNVAVSIIAESTGFSEKEIQAL
;
A
#
# COMPACT_ATOMS: atom_id res chain seq x y z
N ASP A 1 46.51 -5.14 -30.59
CA ASP A 1 45.07 -4.97 -30.89
C ASP A 1 44.11 -5.86 -30.11
N SER A 2 44.47 -7.08 -29.69
CA SER A 2 43.58 -7.94 -28.86
C SER A 2 43.25 -7.38 -27.47
N VAL A 3 44.20 -6.73 -26.79
CA VAL A 3 44.02 -6.14 -25.44
C VAL A 3 42.96 -5.03 -25.42
N LYS A 4 42.86 -4.23 -26.49
CA LYS A 4 41.84 -3.17 -26.59
C LYS A 4 40.43 -3.74 -26.76
N LEU A 5 40.31 -4.88 -27.44
CA LEU A 5 39.04 -5.57 -27.66
C LEU A 5 38.52 -6.18 -26.36
N ILE A 6 39.40 -6.76 -25.54
CA ILE A 6 39.05 -7.33 -24.23
C ILE A 6 38.52 -6.25 -23.29
N ASN A 7 39.21 -5.11 -23.17
CA ASN A 7 38.76 -4.00 -22.33
C ASN A 7 37.39 -3.46 -22.77
N PHE A 8 37.15 -3.36 -24.07
CA PHE A 8 35.85 -2.91 -24.60
C PHE A 8 34.71 -3.88 -24.25
N VAL A 9 34.96 -5.19 -24.33
CA VAL A 9 33.97 -6.21 -23.96
C VAL A 9 33.70 -6.20 -22.45
N GLU A 10 34.73 -6.01 -21.62
CA GLU A 10 34.58 -5.88 -20.16
C GLU A 10 33.76 -4.63 -19.79
N GLU A 11 34.01 -3.49 -20.43
CA GLU A 11 33.24 -2.26 -20.21
C GLU A 11 31.76 -2.42 -20.60
N LEU A 12 31.47 -3.11 -21.71
CA LEU A 12 30.09 -3.41 -22.11
C LEU A 12 29.38 -4.31 -21.10
N PHE A 13 30.03 -5.38 -20.65
CA PHE A 13 29.48 -6.29 -19.65
C PHE A 13 29.20 -5.57 -18.32
N ASN A 14 30.13 -4.73 -17.87
CA ASN A 14 29.96 -3.94 -16.65
C ASN A 14 28.80 -2.94 -16.77
N CYS A 15 28.63 -2.33 -17.94
CA CYS A 15 27.50 -1.44 -18.22
C CYS A 15 26.16 -2.20 -18.15
N GLU A 16 26.09 -3.37 -18.79
CA GLU A 16 24.89 -4.21 -18.76
C GLU A 16 24.55 -4.71 -17.36
N ALA A 17 25.55 -5.17 -16.60
CA ALA A 17 25.39 -5.61 -15.22
C ALA A 17 24.89 -4.47 -14.31
N LYS A 18 25.41 -3.26 -14.50
CA LYS A 18 24.96 -2.07 -13.77
C LYS A 18 23.51 -1.73 -14.12
N ASN A 19 23.17 -1.64 -15.40
CA ASN A 19 21.81 -1.34 -15.85
C ASN A 19 20.80 -2.35 -15.31
N MET A 20 21.14 -3.64 -15.30
CA MET A 20 20.28 -4.68 -14.74
C MET A 20 20.11 -4.58 -13.23
N THR A 21 21.15 -4.12 -12.53
CA THR A 21 21.10 -3.90 -11.08
C THR A 21 20.21 -2.70 -10.75
N ASP A 22 20.40 -1.60 -11.46
CA ASP A 22 19.60 -0.38 -11.30
C ASP A 22 18.12 -0.66 -11.58
N LEU A 23 17.82 -1.39 -12.67
CA LEU A 23 16.44 -1.77 -13.01
C LEU A 23 15.77 -2.64 -11.93
N LYS A 24 16.52 -3.57 -11.34
CA LYS A 24 15.99 -4.39 -10.23
C LYS A 24 15.72 -3.56 -8.98
N ALA A 25 16.60 -2.63 -8.65
CA ALA A 25 16.42 -1.73 -7.52
C ALA A 25 15.18 -0.84 -7.70
N GLU A 26 15.01 -0.24 -8.88
CA GLU A 26 13.82 0.57 -9.20
C GLU A 26 12.53 -0.25 -9.12
N HIS A 27 12.54 -1.48 -9.63
CA HIS A 27 11.39 -2.38 -9.54
C HIS A 27 11.03 -2.72 -8.09
N GLU A 28 12.02 -3.02 -7.24
CA GLU A 28 11.78 -3.36 -5.84
C GLU A 28 11.26 -2.16 -5.03
N ILE A 29 11.76 -0.96 -5.31
CA ILE A 29 11.24 0.29 -4.74
C ILE A 29 9.78 0.48 -5.16
N GLY A 30 9.49 0.49 -6.46
CA GLY A 30 8.13 0.71 -6.97
C GLY A 30 7.13 -0.35 -6.50
N PHE A 31 7.55 -1.62 -6.40
CA PHE A 31 6.71 -2.69 -5.86
C PHE A 31 6.42 -2.49 -4.37
N SER A 32 7.42 -2.09 -3.59
CA SER A 32 7.27 -1.84 -2.15
C SER A 32 6.36 -0.63 -1.90
N GLU A 33 6.59 0.47 -2.61
CA GLU A 33 5.75 1.67 -2.56
C GLU A 33 4.30 1.33 -2.91
N GLY A 34 4.06 0.67 -4.05
CA GLY A 34 2.71 0.28 -4.48
C GLY A 34 1.99 -0.64 -3.48
N LYS A 35 2.72 -1.54 -2.81
CA LYS A 35 2.14 -2.38 -1.74
C LYS A 35 1.76 -1.56 -0.51
N THR A 36 2.58 -0.58 -0.14
CA THR A 36 2.30 0.30 1.01
C THR A 36 1.13 1.23 0.74
N GLU A 37 1.08 1.85 -0.44
CA GLU A 37 -0.01 2.75 -0.85
C GLU A 37 -1.32 1.98 -0.95
N GLY A 38 -1.33 0.83 -1.66
CA GLY A 38 -2.54 0.00 -1.78
C GLY A 38 -3.08 -0.45 -0.42
N ALA A 39 -2.20 -0.84 0.52
CA ALA A 39 -2.62 -1.20 1.87
C ALA A 39 -3.19 -0.01 2.66
N ALA A 40 -2.65 1.20 2.46
CA ALA A 40 -3.17 2.42 3.09
C ALA A 40 -4.54 2.81 2.52
N GLU A 41 -4.71 2.75 1.20
CA GLU A 41 -5.99 3.01 0.54
C GLU A 41 -7.07 2.01 0.96
N GLU A 42 -6.75 0.72 1.02
CA GLU A 42 -7.69 -0.31 1.48
C GLU A 42 -8.10 -0.08 2.94
N ARG A 43 -7.16 0.29 3.82
CA ARG A 43 -7.47 0.63 5.22
C ARG A 43 -8.38 1.86 5.31
N ALA A 44 -8.07 2.91 4.57
CA ALA A 44 -8.89 4.14 4.55
C ALA A 44 -10.30 3.86 4.02
N LYS A 45 -10.42 3.03 2.97
CA LYS A 45 -11.71 2.59 2.44
C LYS A 45 -12.48 1.76 3.44
N ALA A 46 -11.84 0.78 4.08
CA ALA A 46 -12.47 -0.06 5.10
C ALA A 46 -12.93 0.76 6.31
N GLU A 47 -12.16 1.76 6.75
CA GLU A 47 -12.56 2.66 7.84
C GLU A 47 -13.78 3.51 7.44
N LYS A 48 -13.77 4.06 6.21
CA LYS A 48 -14.89 4.83 5.68
C LYS A 48 -16.16 3.97 5.59
N GLU A 49 -16.07 2.76 5.06
CA GLU A 49 -17.19 1.82 4.96
C GLU A 49 -17.73 1.43 6.34
N LYS A 50 -16.87 1.18 7.32
CA LYS A 50 -17.29 0.92 8.72
C LYS A 50 -18.02 2.11 9.31
N ARG A 51 -17.56 3.34 9.05
CA ARG A 51 -18.19 4.57 9.54
C ARG A 51 -19.56 4.80 8.90
N GLU A 52 -19.68 4.58 7.59
CA GLU A 52 -20.96 4.64 6.88
C GLU A 52 -21.94 3.58 7.41
N MET A 53 -21.47 2.35 7.64
CA MET A 53 -22.28 1.29 8.26
C MET A 53 -22.79 1.69 9.65
N ALA A 54 -21.91 2.24 10.50
CA ALA A 54 -22.30 2.71 11.83
C ALA A 54 -23.38 3.80 11.76
N LYS A 55 -23.25 4.74 10.81
CA LYS A 55 -24.24 5.78 10.57
C LYS A 55 -25.59 5.21 10.12
N VAL A 56 -25.59 4.30 9.15
CA VAL A 56 -26.82 3.65 8.65
C VAL A 56 -27.51 2.85 9.77
N LEU A 57 -26.76 2.15 10.61
CA LEU A 57 -27.33 1.40 11.74
C LEU A 57 -27.92 2.34 12.80
N LYS A 58 -27.28 3.48 13.05
CA LYS A 58 -27.79 4.52 13.95
C LYS A 58 -29.10 5.13 13.42
N GLU A 59 -29.15 5.47 12.13
CA GLU A 59 -30.37 5.97 11.48
C GLU A 59 -31.53 4.96 11.54
N LYS A 60 -31.22 3.66 11.55
CA LYS A 60 -32.18 2.57 11.74
C LYS A 60 -32.59 2.34 13.21
N ASN A 61 -32.18 3.20 14.14
CA ASN A 61 -32.41 3.08 15.59
C ASN A 61 -31.89 1.76 16.20
N VAL A 62 -30.82 1.18 15.64
CA VAL A 62 -30.13 0.04 16.27
C VAL A 62 -29.43 0.53 17.54
N ALA A 63 -29.45 -0.29 18.60
CA ALA A 63 -28.81 0.05 19.86
C ALA A 63 -27.31 0.33 19.68
N VAL A 64 -26.83 1.41 20.30
CA VAL A 64 -25.44 1.88 20.18
C VAL A 64 -24.42 0.79 20.60
N SER A 65 -24.76 -0.02 21.60
CA SER A 65 -23.94 -1.16 22.03
C SER A 65 -23.72 -2.20 20.93
N ILE A 66 -24.78 -2.54 20.18
CA ILE A 66 -24.72 -3.50 19.07
C ILE A 66 -23.89 -2.93 17.92
N ILE A 67 -24.01 -1.63 17.65
CA ILE A 67 -23.22 -0.94 16.63
C ILE A 67 -21.73 -0.93 17.03
N ALA A 68 -21.43 -0.67 18.30
CA ALA A 68 -20.07 -0.68 18.85
C ALA A 68 -19.40 -2.05 18.70
N GLU A 69 -20.11 -3.13 19.05
CA GLU A 69 -19.62 -4.50 18.87
C GLU A 69 -19.38 -4.84 17.38
N SER A 70 -20.28 -4.40 16.49
CA SER A 70 -20.23 -4.76 15.07
C SER A 70 -19.18 -3.98 14.27
N THR A 71 -18.91 -2.73 14.66
CA THR A 71 -18.04 -1.81 13.90
C THR A 71 -16.69 -1.57 14.55
N GLY A 72 -16.57 -1.86 15.86
CA GLY A 72 -15.37 -1.64 16.66
C GLY A 72 -15.20 -0.18 17.13
N PHE A 73 -16.19 0.70 16.88
CA PHE A 73 -16.18 2.07 17.39
C PHE A 73 -16.68 2.12 18.84
N SER A 74 -16.22 3.12 19.59
CA SER A 74 -16.75 3.40 20.91
C SER A 74 -18.17 3.99 20.82
N GLU A 75 -18.95 3.81 21.89
CA GLU A 75 -20.30 4.39 21.97
C GLU A 75 -20.30 5.91 21.79
N LYS A 76 -19.26 6.59 22.26
CA LYS A 76 -19.08 8.04 22.10
C LYS A 76 -18.88 8.43 20.64
N GLU A 77 -18.07 7.67 19.90
CA GLU A 77 -17.84 7.91 18.48
C GLU A 77 -19.13 7.70 17.70
N ILE A 78 -19.88 6.63 17.97
CA ILE A 78 -21.16 6.35 17.31
C ILE A 78 -22.20 7.42 17.63
N GLN A 79 -22.24 7.93 18.87
CA GLN A 79 -23.11 9.04 19.23
C GLN A 79 -22.77 10.35 18.51
N ALA A 80 -21.50 10.54 18.13
CA ALA A 80 -21.04 11.71 17.38
C ALA A 80 -21.19 11.60 15.84
N LEU A 81 -21.46 10.39 15.30
CA LEU A 81 -21.74 10.14 13.86
C LEU A 81 -23.11 10.66 13.40
#